data_AF-W4LM24-F1
#
_entry.id   AF-W4LM24-F1
#
_cell.length_a   1.000
_cell.length_b   1.000
_cell.length_c   1.000
_cell.angle_alpha   90.00
_cell.angle_beta   90.00
_cell.angle_gamma   90.00
#
_symmetry.space_group_name_H-M   'P 1'
#
loop_
_entity.id
_entity.type
_entity.pdbx_description
1 polymer ?
#
loop_
_entity_poly.entity_id
_entity_poly.type
_entity_poly.pdbx_seq_one_letter_code
_entity_poly.pdbx_strand_id
1 'polypeptide(L)'
;MTHTVYPHDQLYDQYCPIQSYINCPPELVYEYMSHVRSLEEWTYSLRNFKPLDNDLWVGEDRLGTSTKIYCRVAANEAARIVDYHCAWDQGQELWMIYLNRIVDAKQVFNREGSVVFWQNCRHPYYDDNPFPELAPEGRPWVGDFWDLFPAGHMVELENLKQICEYRYAHGLPMVTW
;
A
#
# COMPACT_ATOMS: atom_id res chain seq x y z
N MET A 1 -23.89 3.92 18.81
CA MET A 1 -23.48 4.57 20.08
C MET A 1 -22.16 5.27 19.83
N THR A 2 -21.97 6.47 20.38
CA THR A 2 -20.77 7.29 20.19
C THR A 2 -19.95 7.33 21.48
N HIS A 3 -18.63 7.17 21.37
CA HIS A 3 -17.67 7.31 22.47
C HIS A 3 -16.63 8.39 22.14
N THR A 4 -16.07 9.04 23.16
CA THR A 4 -15.00 10.04 23.00
C THR A 4 -13.66 9.41 22.68
N VAL A 5 -13.44 8.18 23.14
CA VAL A 5 -12.22 7.40 22.93
C VAL A 5 -12.65 6.00 22.51
N TYR A 6 -11.99 5.49 21.48
CA TYR A 6 -12.11 4.10 21.05
C TYR A 6 -10.75 3.42 21.24
N PRO A 7 -10.70 2.23 21.84
CA PRO A 7 -9.51 1.39 21.85
C PRO A 7 -8.97 1.12 20.45
N HIS A 8 -7.67 0.87 20.35
CA HIS A 8 -6.98 0.63 19.07
C HIS A 8 -7.55 -0.59 18.34
N ASP A 9 -7.66 -1.72 19.04
CA ASP A 9 -8.22 -2.98 18.55
C ASP A 9 -9.67 -2.83 18.07
N GLN A 10 -10.49 -2.00 18.73
CA GLN A 10 -11.86 -1.74 18.26
C GLN A 10 -11.89 -1.09 16.86
N LEU A 11 -10.87 -0.30 16.51
CA LEU A 11 -10.78 0.36 15.21
C LEU A 11 -9.98 -0.43 14.18
N TYR A 12 -8.92 -1.10 14.63
CA TYR A 12 -7.84 -1.61 13.77
C TYR A 12 -7.60 -3.12 13.85
N ASP A 13 -8.37 -3.88 14.64
CA ASP A 13 -8.17 -5.33 14.75
C ASP A 13 -8.41 -6.05 13.41
N GLN A 14 -9.60 -5.92 12.82
CA GLN A 14 -9.96 -6.64 11.59
C GLN A 14 -9.63 -5.86 10.30
N TYR A 15 -9.59 -4.53 10.41
CA TYR A 15 -9.54 -3.61 9.29
C TYR A 15 -8.56 -2.49 9.61
N CYS A 16 -7.66 -2.15 8.69
CA CYS A 16 -6.80 -0.97 8.79
C CYS A 16 -7.18 0.08 7.72
N PRO A 17 -8.21 0.92 7.95
CA PRO A 17 -8.53 2.03 7.08
C PRO A 17 -7.64 3.24 7.38
N ILE A 18 -7.03 3.81 6.34
CA ILE A 18 -6.42 5.13 6.38
C ILE A 18 -6.76 5.91 5.11
N GLN A 19 -6.63 7.24 5.16
CA GLN A 19 -6.93 8.10 4.03
C GLN A 19 -6.23 9.44 4.13
N SER A 20 -5.98 10.06 2.98
CA SER A 20 -5.39 11.41 2.92
C SER A 20 -5.86 12.17 1.70
N TYR A 21 -5.92 13.49 1.82
CA TYR A 21 -6.06 14.40 0.69
C TYR A 21 -4.68 14.65 0.07
N ILE A 22 -4.60 14.61 -1.26
CA ILE A 22 -3.40 14.90 -2.05
C ILE A 22 -3.72 16.04 -3.02
N ASN A 23 -2.91 17.10 -3.00
CA ASN A 23 -2.99 18.24 -3.91
C ASN A 23 -2.40 17.90 -5.29
N CYS A 24 -2.91 16.84 -5.90
CA CYS A 24 -2.56 16.33 -7.22
C CYS A 24 -3.84 15.78 -7.87
N PRO A 25 -4.09 16.03 -9.16
CA PRO A 25 -5.24 15.50 -9.87
C PRO A 25 -5.36 13.97 -9.75
N PRO A 26 -6.58 13.41 -9.62
CA PRO A 26 -6.78 11.99 -9.35
C PRO A 26 -6.25 11.07 -10.46
N GLU A 27 -6.24 11.53 -11.71
CA GLU A 27 -5.67 10.80 -12.85
C GLU A 27 -4.15 10.65 -12.75
N LEU A 28 -3.45 11.66 -12.25
CA LEU A 28 -1.99 11.63 -12.08
C LEU A 28 -1.59 10.75 -10.89
N VAL A 29 -2.35 10.83 -9.79
CA VAL A 29 -2.17 9.91 -8.66
C VAL A 29 -2.43 8.47 -9.08
N TYR A 30 -3.49 8.23 -9.87
CA TYR A 30 -3.79 6.90 -10.41
C TYR A 30 -2.67 6.39 -11.32
N GLU A 31 -2.23 7.20 -12.29
CA GLU A 31 -1.13 6.85 -13.19
C GLU A 31 0.11 6.42 -12.39
N TYR A 32 0.51 7.22 -11.41
CA TYR A 32 1.64 6.92 -10.55
C TYR A 32 1.48 5.59 -9.79
N MET A 33 0.37 5.44 -9.06
CA MET A 33 0.12 4.28 -8.22
C MET A 33 -0.07 2.98 -9.02
N SER A 34 -0.58 3.07 -10.26
CA SER A 34 -0.95 1.91 -11.11
C SER A 34 0.20 1.02 -11.56
N HIS A 35 1.44 1.35 -11.18
CA HIS A 35 2.62 0.57 -11.54
C HIS A 35 3.42 0.14 -10.29
N VAL A 36 3.88 -1.11 -10.26
CA VAL A 36 4.60 -1.72 -9.12
C VAL A 36 5.79 -0.89 -8.67
N ARG A 37 6.57 -0.35 -9.62
CA ARG A 37 7.74 0.48 -9.32
C ARG A 37 7.45 1.77 -8.53
N SER A 38 6.21 2.26 -8.49
CA SER A 38 5.86 3.35 -7.58
C SER A 38 6.13 2.98 -6.12
N LEU A 39 5.93 1.71 -5.75
CA LEU A 39 6.20 1.20 -4.41
C LEU A 39 7.66 1.39 -4.01
N GLU A 40 8.61 1.45 -4.96
CA GLU A 40 10.03 1.67 -4.65
C GLU A 40 10.33 3.07 -4.11
N GLU A 41 9.46 4.03 -4.39
CA GLU A 41 9.68 5.44 -4.05
C GLU A 41 8.95 5.83 -2.77
N TRP A 42 7.67 5.47 -2.61
CA TRP A 42 6.85 5.96 -1.51
C TRP A 42 6.75 5.02 -0.31
N THR A 43 6.94 3.71 -0.50
CA THR A 43 6.93 2.77 0.63
C THR A 43 8.19 2.90 1.47
N TYR A 44 8.07 2.58 2.75
CA TYR A 44 9.17 2.63 3.70
C TYR A 44 10.27 1.64 3.32
N SER A 45 9.92 0.42 2.90
CA SER A 45 10.87 -0.68 2.82
C SER A 45 10.95 -1.43 1.49
N LEU A 46 9.97 -1.30 0.57
CA LEU A 46 9.92 -2.14 -0.63
C LEU A 46 10.86 -1.59 -1.71
N ARG A 47 11.83 -2.37 -2.18
CA ARG A 47 12.82 -1.91 -3.17
C ARG A 47 13.18 -3.00 -4.17
N ASN A 48 13.90 -2.64 -5.22
CA ASN A 48 14.56 -3.56 -6.15
C ASN A 48 13.60 -4.52 -6.87
N PHE A 49 12.40 -4.04 -7.24
CA PHE A 49 11.39 -4.82 -7.94
C PHE A 49 11.88 -5.25 -9.33
N LYS A 50 11.74 -6.54 -9.62
CA LYS A 50 12.05 -7.16 -10.91
C LYS A 50 10.82 -7.91 -11.43
N PRO A 51 10.52 -7.81 -12.73
CA PRO A 51 9.41 -8.54 -13.30
C PRO A 51 9.71 -10.04 -13.32
N LEU A 52 8.67 -10.83 -13.09
CA LEU A 52 8.59 -12.26 -13.32
C LEU A 52 7.49 -12.53 -14.38
N ASP A 53 7.08 -13.78 -14.53
CA ASP A 53 5.99 -14.16 -15.43
C ASP A 53 4.61 -13.76 -14.88
N ASN A 54 3.61 -13.62 -15.76
CA ASN A 54 2.18 -13.40 -15.40
C ASN A 54 1.94 -12.16 -14.51
N ASP A 55 2.52 -11.03 -14.90
CA ASP A 55 2.41 -9.71 -14.24
C ASP A 55 2.84 -9.73 -12.76
N LEU A 56 3.56 -10.76 -12.34
CA LEU A 56 4.12 -10.88 -11.00
C LEU A 56 5.45 -10.15 -10.96
N TRP A 57 5.70 -9.48 -9.85
CA TRP A 57 6.98 -8.85 -9.57
C TRP A 57 7.53 -9.38 -8.26
N VAL A 58 8.87 -9.46 -8.17
CA VAL A 58 9.57 -9.77 -6.93
C VAL A 58 10.45 -8.59 -6.54
N GLY A 59 10.30 -8.13 -5.30
CA GLY A 59 11.13 -7.11 -4.69
C GLY A 59 11.73 -7.59 -3.38
N GLU A 60 12.42 -6.68 -2.72
CA GLU A 60 13.01 -6.85 -1.40
C GLU A 60 12.23 -5.99 -0.40
N ASP A 61 11.79 -6.60 0.70
CA ASP A 61 11.26 -5.87 1.84
C ASP A 61 12.36 -5.70 2.88
N ARG A 62 12.74 -4.44 3.12
CA ARG A 62 13.83 -4.08 4.03
C ARG A 62 13.43 -4.00 5.51
N LEU A 63 12.17 -4.26 5.87
CA LEU A 63 11.77 -4.44 7.28
C LEU A 63 12.35 -5.73 7.87
N GLY A 64 12.48 -6.78 7.05
CA GLY A 64 13.07 -8.05 7.43
C GLY A 64 14.44 -8.27 6.81
N THR A 65 15.29 -9.05 7.48
CA THR A 65 16.54 -9.52 6.88
C THR A 65 16.22 -10.45 5.70
N SER A 66 16.71 -10.14 4.51
CA SER A 66 16.58 -11.00 3.30
C SER A 66 15.14 -11.40 2.94
N THR A 67 14.15 -10.54 3.20
CA THR A 67 12.75 -10.83 2.88
C THR A 67 12.44 -10.50 1.42
N LYS A 68 11.93 -11.50 0.70
CA LYS A 68 11.34 -11.27 -0.63
C LYS A 68 9.88 -10.93 -0.47
N ILE A 69 9.42 -9.96 -1.26
CA ILE A 69 8.01 -9.65 -1.41
C ILE A 69 7.62 -9.85 -2.86
N TYR A 70 6.52 -10.56 -3.07
CA TYR A 70 5.93 -10.75 -4.38
C TYR A 70 4.72 -9.85 -4.49
N CYS A 71 4.55 -9.17 -5.63
CA CYS A 71 3.52 -8.15 -5.82
C CYS A 71 2.89 -8.24 -7.22
N ARG A 72 1.58 -8.03 -7.29
CA ARG A 72 0.83 -7.73 -8.51
C ARG A 72 -0.05 -6.50 -8.28
N VAL A 73 -0.14 -5.63 -9.27
CA VAL A 73 -1.08 -4.50 -9.25
C VAL A 73 -2.35 -4.91 -9.98
N ALA A 74 -3.49 -4.82 -9.31
CA ALA A 74 -4.81 -4.90 -9.92
C ALA A 74 -5.40 -3.48 -10.01
N ALA A 75 -5.25 -2.85 -11.18
CA ALA A 75 -5.70 -1.48 -11.41
C ALA A 75 -6.95 -1.43 -12.31
N ASN A 76 -7.85 -0.48 -12.03
CA ASN A 76 -9.00 -0.18 -12.87
C ASN A 76 -9.14 1.33 -13.02
N GLU A 77 -8.92 1.86 -14.22
CA GLU A 77 -8.91 3.29 -14.50
C GLU A 77 -10.28 3.95 -14.36
N ALA A 78 -11.33 3.32 -14.92
CA ALA A 78 -12.69 3.86 -14.86
C ALA A 78 -13.19 4.01 -13.42
N ALA A 79 -12.78 3.07 -12.56
CA ALA A 79 -13.02 3.12 -11.13
C ALA A 79 -11.90 3.82 -10.35
N ARG A 80 -10.74 4.18 -10.92
CA ARG A 80 -9.56 4.66 -10.17
C ARG A 80 -9.25 3.83 -8.92
N ILE A 81 -9.26 2.51 -9.10
CA ILE A 81 -8.88 1.53 -8.08
C ILE A 81 -7.46 1.06 -8.39
N VAL A 82 -6.64 0.93 -7.35
CA VAL A 82 -5.30 0.35 -7.44
C VAL A 82 -5.09 -0.56 -6.24
N ASP A 83 -5.24 -1.85 -6.45
CA ASP A 83 -5.03 -2.84 -5.39
C ASP A 83 -3.65 -3.47 -5.55
N TYR A 84 -2.85 -3.44 -4.48
CA TYR A 84 -1.58 -4.16 -4.42
C TYR A 84 -1.82 -5.51 -3.76
N HIS A 85 -1.64 -6.58 -4.53
CA HIS A 85 -1.76 -7.95 -4.03
C HIS A 85 -0.35 -8.46 -3.78
N CYS A 86 -0.02 -8.74 -2.53
CA CYS A 86 1.33 -9.10 -2.13
C CYS A 86 1.38 -10.37 -1.29
N ALA A 87 2.58 -10.96 -1.17
CA ALA A 87 2.91 -11.92 -0.13
C ALA A 87 4.41 -11.86 0.17
N TRP A 88 4.78 -12.02 1.44
CA TRP A 88 6.15 -12.35 1.80
C TRP A 88 6.47 -13.79 1.40
N ASP A 89 7.73 -14.00 1.04
CA ASP A 89 8.40 -15.31 0.88
C ASP A 89 7.93 -16.18 -0.32
N GLN A 90 6.74 -15.96 -0.86
CA GLN A 90 6.15 -16.71 -1.99
C GLN A 90 5.27 -15.85 -2.89
N GLY A 91 5.02 -16.30 -4.13
CA GLY A 91 4.25 -15.57 -5.16
C GLY A 91 3.04 -16.30 -5.73
N GLN A 92 2.68 -17.45 -5.16
CA GLN A 92 1.58 -18.32 -5.57
C GLN A 92 0.23 -17.83 -5.03
N GLU A 93 0.19 -17.39 -3.78
CA GLU A 93 -1.01 -16.90 -3.11
C GLU A 93 -0.75 -15.50 -2.52
N LEU A 94 -1.19 -14.46 -3.22
CA LEU A 94 -0.96 -13.06 -2.81
C LEU A 94 -2.06 -12.59 -1.85
N TRP A 95 -1.91 -12.94 -0.57
CA TRP A 95 -2.93 -12.77 0.48
C TRP A 95 -2.85 -11.43 1.24
N MET A 96 -1.72 -10.72 1.16
CA MET A 96 -1.57 -9.37 1.74
C MET A 96 -2.13 -8.37 0.72
N ILE A 97 -3.41 -8.01 0.86
CA ILE A 97 -4.11 -7.16 -0.11
C ILE A 97 -4.26 -5.75 0.44
N TYR A 98 -3.74 -4.78 -0.31
CA TYR A 98 -3.79 -3.35 -0.03
C TYR A 98 -4.76 -2.72 -1.02
N LEU A 99 -5.98 -2.44 -0.56
CA LEU A 99 -7.07 -1.93 -1.40
C LEU A 99 -6.99 -0.40 -1.45
N ASN A 100 -6.88 0.19 -2.64
CA ASN A 100 -6.85 1.64 -2.77
C ASN A 100 -7.92 2.18 -3.71
N ARG A 101 -8.55 3.28 -3.29
CA ARG A 101 -9.49 4.04 -4.10
C ARG A 101 -9.09 5.51 -4.17
N ILE A 102 -8.99 6.03 -5.39
CA ILE A 102 -8.65 7.42 -5.64
C ILE A 102 -9.93 8.15 -6.06
N VAL A 103 -10.29 9.19 -5.32
CA VAL A 103 -11.53 9.97 -5.52
C VAL A 103 -11.17 11.40 -5.88
N ASP A 104 -11.92 11.98 -6.81
CA ASP A 104 -11.82 13.40 -7.15
C ASP A 104 -12.25 14.26 -5.96
N ALA A 105 -11.33 15.07 -5.41
CA ALA A 105 -11.60 15.92 -4.26
C ALA A 105 -12.65 17.00 -4.57
N LYS A 106 -12.87 17.34 -5.85
CA LYS A 106 -13.92 18.27 -6.25
C LYS A 106 -15.30 17.74 -5.91
N GLN A 107 -15.50 16.43 -6.03
CA GLN A 107 -16.77 15.77 -5.76
C GLN A 107 -17.08 15.66 -4.27
N VAL A 108 -16.05 15.47 -3.43
CA VAL A 108 -16.23 15.19 -1.98
C VAL A 108 -15.93 16.38 -1.07
N PHE A 109 -15.11 17.33 -1.51
CA PHE A 109 -14.70 18.51 -0.73
C PHE A 109 -14.85 19.85 -1.49
N ASN A 110 -15.34 19.84 -2.73
CA ASN A 110 -15.47 21.02 -3.57
C ASN A 110 -14.16 21.82 -3.75
N ARG A 111 -13.01 21.12 -3.76
CA ARG A 111 -11.68 21.68 -4.05
C ARG A 111 -10.92 20.76 -5.00
N GLU A 112 -10.02 21.34 -5.78
CA GLU A 112 -9.13 20.56 -6.67
C GLU A 112 -8.27 19.57 -5.88
N GLY A 113 -7.81 18.51 -6.54
CA GLY A 113 -6.96 17.46 -5.97
C GLY A 113 -7.66 16.11 -5.89
N SER A 114 -7.14 15.23 -5.04
CA SER A 114 -7.64 13.87 -4.87
C SER A 114 -7.70 13.46 -3.40
N VAL A 115 -8.50 12.44 -3.11
CA VAL A 115 -8.52 11.72 -1.84
C VAL A 115 -8.15 10.29 -2.12
N VAL A 116 -7.12 9.78 -1.44
CA VAL A 116 -6.73 8.37 -1.49
C VAL A 116 -7.25 7.69 -0.24
N PHE A 117 -8.08 6.67 -0.42
CA PHE A 117 -8.47 5.73 0.62
C PHE A 117 -7.64 4.47 0.47
N TRP A 118 -7.11 3.97 1.58
CA TRP A 118 -6.33 2.73 1.64
C TRP A 118 -6.87 1.86 2.77
N GLN A 119 -7.27 0.64 2.43
CA GLN A 119 -7.76 -0.37 3.35
C GLN A 119 -6.93 -1.66 3.27
N ASN A 120 -6.56 -2.22 4.42
CA ASN A 120 -6.16 -3.63 4.54
C ASN A 120 -7.15 -4.40 5.41
N CYS A 121 -7.30 -5.70 5.17
CA CYS A 121 -8.06 -6.63 6.01
C CYS A 121 -7.09 -7.63 6.66
N ARG A 122 -7.32 -7.98 7.93
CA ARG A 122 -6.50 -8.96 8.65
C ARG A 122 -6.80 -10.37 8.14
N HIS A 123 -6.16 -10.76 7.05
CA HIS A 123 -6.19 -12.15 6.57
C HIS A 123 -5.73 -13.09 7.71
N PRO A 124 -6.32 -14.30 7.85
CA PRO A 124 -5.91 -15.26 8.90
C PRO A 124 -4.41 -15.57 8.94
N TYR A 125 -3.73 -15.43 7.80
CA TYR A 125 -2.29 -15.64 7.70
C TYR A 125 -1.46 -14.57 8.43
N TYR A 126 -2.01 -13.42 8.80
CA TYR A 126 -1.33 -12.54 9.74
C TYR A 126 -1.20 -13.22 11.12
N ASP A 127 -2.19 -14.00 11.56
CA ASP A 127 -2.14 -14.66 12.86
C ASP A 127 -1.40 -16.00 12.83
N ASP A 128 -1.49 -16.73 11.72
CA ASP A 128 -0.89 -18.05 11.56
C ASP A 128 -0.15 -18.14 10.22
N ASN A 129 1.18 -18.11 10.25
CA ASN A 129 2.00 -18.16 9.03
C ASN A 129 1.80 -19.52 8.33
N PRO A 130 1.23 -19.56 7.11
CA PRO A 130 0.99 -20.81 6.39
C PRO A 130 2.26 -21.46 5.80
N PHE A 131 3.38 -20.73 5.75
CA PHE A 131 4.65 -21.16 5.13
C PHE A 131 5.85 -20.88 6.05
N PRO A 132 5.89 -21.41 7.29
CA PRO A 132 6.95 -21.13 8.24
C PRO A 132 8.34 -21.59 7.75
N GLU A 133 8.39 -22.58 6.87
CA GLU A 133 9.62 -23.11 6.27
C GLU A 133 10.27 -22.18 5.23
N LEU A 134 9.50 -21.23 4.67
CA LEU A 134 10.00 -20.25 3.72
C LEU A 134 10.51 -18.98 4.40
N ALA A 135 10.08 -18.73 5.63
CA ALA A 135 10.47 -17.55 6.39
C ALA A 135 11.97 -17.63 6.80
N PRO A 136 12.74 -16.54 6.61
CA PRO A 136 14.10 -16.46 7.15
C PRO A 136 14.15 -16.71 8.67
N GLU A 137 15.15 -17.47 9.12
CA GLU A 137 15.31 -17.82 10.54
C GLU A 137 15.44 -16.57 11.42
N GLY A 138 14.66 -16.51 12.51
CA GLY A 138 14.73 -15.43 13.51
C GLY A 138 14.11 -14.09 13.08
N ARG A 139 13.53 -14.00 11.87
CA ARG A 139 12.81 -12.80 11.42
C ARG A 139 11.39 -12.80 12.01
N PRO A 140 10.91 -11.66 12.56
CA PRO A 140 9.49 -11.51 12.93
C PRO A 140 8.55 -11.79 11.75
N TRP A 141 7.36 -12.27 12.06
CA TRP A 141 6.33 -12.48 11.04
C TRP A 141 5.66 -11.14 10.68
N VAL A 142 5.18 -10.99 9.44
CA VAL A 142 4.50 -9.75 9.02
C VAL A 142 3.29 -9.43 9.92
N GLY A 143 2.60 -10.45 10.42
CA GLY A 143 1.49 -10.28 11.36
C GLY A 143 1.86 -9.73 12.72
N ASP A 144 3.10 -9.90 13.17
CA ASP A 144 3.59 -9.29 14.41
C ASP A 144 3.60 -7.74 14.32
N PHE A 145 3.56 -7.20 13.10
CA PHE A 145 3.50 -5.76 12.83
C PHE A 145 2.07 -5.24 12.59
N TRP A 146 1.03 -6.08 12.60
CA TRP A 146 -0.34 -5.67 12.28
C TRP A 146 -0.81 -4.46 13.11
N ASP A 147 -0.56 -4.48 14.42
CA ASP A 147 -0.95 -3.38 15.31
C ASP A 147 -0.21 -2.06 15.01
N LEU A 148 0.88 -2.11 14.24
CA LEU A 148 1.63 -0.95 13.79
C LEU A 148 1.25 -0.50 12.37
N PHE A 149 0.45 -1.29 11.63
CA PHE A 149 0.05 -0.96 10.26
C PHE A 149 -0.60 0.43 10.13
N PRO A 150 -1.53 0.85 11.01
CA PRO A 150 -2.13 2.19 10.88
C PRO A 150 -1.06 3.30 10.91
N ALA A 151 -0.06 3.18 11.79
CA ALA A 151 1.01 4.17 11.89
C ALA A 151 1.99 4.07 10.70
N GLY A 152 2.41 2.84 10.34
CA GLY A 152 3.33 2.60 9.24
C GLY A 152 2.76 3.06 7.89
N HIS A 153 1.54 2.65 7.58
CA HIS A 153 0.85 3.05 6.35
C HIS A 153 0.60 4.56 6.30
N MET A 154 0.34 5.22 7.43
CA MET A 154 0.21 6.70 7.45
C MET A 154 1.51 7.40 7.07
N VAL A 155 2.67 6.88 7.47
CA VAL A 155 3.97 7.41 7.03
C VAL A 155 4.14 7.24 5.52
N GLU A 156 3.82 6.06 5.00
CA GLU A 156 3.94 5.77 3.57
C GLU A 156 2.93 6.57 2.73
N LEU A 157 1.71 6.76 3.23
CA LEU A 157 0.70 7.61 2.58
C LEU A 157 1.12 9.09 2.57
N GLU A 158 1.83 9.56 3.61
CA GLU A 158 2.44 10.88 3.60
C GLU A 158 3.59 10.96 2.57
N ASN A 159 4.42 9.94 2.43
CA ASN A 159 5.43 9.91 1.36
C ASN A 159 4.79 9.99 -0.04
N LEU A 160 3.75 9.19 -0.28
CA LEU A 160 2.98 9.20 -1.53
C LEU A 160 2.43 10.61 -1.81
N LYS A 161 1.81 11.23 -0.81
CA LYS A 161 1.31 12.61 -0.89
C LYS A 161 2.43 13.57 -1.29
N GLN A 162 3.56 13.56 -0.58
CA GLN A 162 4.65 14.49 -0.82
C GLN A 162 5.26 14.33 -2.21
N ILE A 163 5.45 13.09 -2.69
CA ILE A 163 5.97 12.82 -4.03
C ILE A 163 5.01 13.35 -5.10
N CYS A 164 3.72 13.00 -5.00
CA CYS A 164 2.70 13.43 -5.96
C CYS A 164 2.55 14.95 -6.01
N GLU A 165 2.44 15.61 -4.85
CA GLU A 165 2.30 17.06 -4.76
C GLU A 165 3.56 17.78 -5.28
N TYR A 166 4.74 17.28 -4.92
CA TYR A 166 6.00 17.84 -5.40
C TYR A 166 6.10 17.74 -6.93
N ARG A 167 5.88 16.54 -7.50
CA ARG A 167 5.95 16.34 -8.95
C ARG A 167 4.93 17.20 -9.69
N TYR A 168 3.70 17.25 -9.21
CA TYR A 168 2.63 18.05 -9.83
C TYR A 168 2.94 19.55 -9.79
N ALA A 169 3.35 20.08 -8.63
CA ALA A 169 3.67 21.49 -8.48
C ALA A 169 4.85 21.95 -9.36
N HIS A 170 5.73 21.03 -9.75
CA HIS A 170 6.91 21.31 -10.56
C HIS A 170 6.78 20.84 -12.02
N GLY A 171 5.61 20.33 -12.44
CA GLY A 171 5.40 19.81 -13.80
C GLY A 171 6.31 18.64 -14.15
N LEU A 172 6.73 17.85 -13.16
CA LEU A 172 7.56 16.66 -13.36
C LEU A 172 6.68 15.47 -13.78
N PRO A 173 7.22 14.52 -14.57
CA PRO A 173 6.53 13.27 -14.87
C PRO A 173 6.16 12.52 -13.59
N MET A 174 4.94 11.98 -13.53
CA MET A 174 4.54 11.08 -12.45
C MET A 174 5.30 9.75 -12.51
N VAL A 175 5.61 9.29 -13.71
CA VAL A 175 6.26 8.02 -14.00
C VAL A 175 7.62 8.27 -14.68
N THR A 176 8.66 7.57 -14.23
CA THR A 176 10.06 7.81 -14.65
C THR A 176 10.80 6.55 -15.11
N TRP A 177 10.11 5.41 -15.26
CA TRP A 177 10.69 4.08 -15.43
C TRP A 177 10.34 3.38 -16.75
#